data_AF-A0AAD0YJX5-F1
#
_entry.id   AF-A0AAD0YJX5-F1
#
_cell.length_a   1.000
_cell.length_b   1.000
_cell.length_c   1.000
_cell.angle_alpha   90.00
_cell.angle_beta   90.00
_cell.angle_gamma   90.00
#
_symmetry.space_group_name_H-M   'P 1'
#
loop_
_entity.id
_entity.type
_entity.pdbx_description
1 polymer ?
#
loop_
_entity_poly.entity_id
_entity_poly.type
_entity_poly.pdbx_seq_one_letter_code
_entity_poly.pdbx_strand_id
1 'polypeptide(L)'
;MKSNLFLAQLLLLGLLSCKSEKTANFEKTVTDQEQIASNTLIGKNGYEIQKNQYLIKKNFEGALTSLDQQEQLFNSIIKTLSGLSTDGIKESSPVKTTAIGYYKAMKNLFLIERLSIEQQQQLTFTKDTIKIDKAQDSLLQIDRKKLDLYKVVAEKQSEFQKALKSFNQANNL
;
A
#
# COMPACT_ATOMS: atom_id res chain seq x y z
N MET A 1 54.71 18.70 -16.99
CA MET A 1 53.46 19.31 -16.48
C MET A 1 52.16 18.68 -17.02
N LYS A 2 52.19 17.60 -17.81
CA LYS A 2 50.96 16.95 -18.34
C LYS A 2 50.42 15.78 -17.50
N SER A 3 51.25 15.18 -16.63
CA SER A 3 50.87 14.04 -15.78
C SER A 3 49.95 14.42 -14.61
N ASN A 4 50.07 15.65 -14.10
CA ASN A 4 49.24 16.14 -12.98
C ASN A 4 47.80 16.50 -13.39
N LEU A 5 47.52 16.60 -14.70
CA LEU A 5 46.18 16.93 -15.21
C LEU A 5 45.26 15.69 -15.23
N PHE A 6 45.83 14.51 -15.52
CA PHE A 6 45.08 13.24 -15.56
C PHE A 6 44.63 12.78 -14.16
N LEU A 7 45.44 13.00 -13.12
CA LEU A 7 45.04 12.69 -11.74
C LEU A 7 43.88 13.57 -11.25
N ALA A 8 43.87 14.85 -11.64
CA ALA A 8 42.81 15.79 -11.27
C ALA A 8 41.46 15.42 -11.92
N GLN A 9 41.49 14.92 -13.17
CA GLN A 9 40.30 14.46 -13.88
C GLN A 9 39.72 13.15 -13.32
N LEU A 10 40.56 12.25 -12.80
CA LEU A 10 40.13 11.01 -12.15
C LEU A 10 39.50 11.29 -10.76
N LEU A 11 40.00 12.28 -10.03
CA LEU A 11 39.45 12.74 -8.75
C LEU A 11 38.09 13.44 -8.87
N LEU A 12 37.84 14.15 -9.97
CA LEU A 12 36.55 14.79 -10.25
C LEU A 12 35.42 13.79 -10.59
N LEU A 13 35.76 12.61 -11.14
CA LEU A 13 34.80 11.55 -11.43
C LEU A 13 34.40 10.73 -10.19
N GLY A 14 35.25 10.69 -9.15
CA GLY A 14 34.96 9.98 -7.90
C GLY A 14 33.91 10.66 -7.01
N LEU A 15 33.69 11.96 -7.17
CA LEU A 15 32.77 12.74 -6.31
C LEU A 15 31.30 12.66 -6.74
N LEU A 16 30.99 12.09 -7.91
CA LEU A 16 29.62 11.99 -8.43
C LEU A 16 28.87 10.74 -7.97
N SER A 17 29.54 9.79 -7.29
CA SER A 17 28.96 8.48 -6.96
C SER A 17 28.59 8.28 -5.49
N CYS A 18 28.75 9.28 -4.62
CA CYS A 18 28.29 9.16 -3.23
C CYS A 18 26.78 9.37 -3.16
N LYS A 19 26.02 8.26 -3.24
CA LYS A 19 24.61 8.20 -2.84
C LYS A 19 24.49 8.76 -1.43
N SER A 20 23.66 9.78 -1.24
CA SER A 20 23.46 10.33 0.10
C SER A 20 22.78 9.27 0.98
N GLU A 21 23.28 9.08 2.20
CA GLU A 21 22.68 8.14 3.15
C GLU A 21 21.21 8.47 3.42
N LYS A 22 20.87 9.76 3.46
CA LYS A 22 19.48 10.24 3.59
C LYS A 22 18.60 9.77 2.44
N THR A 23 19.09 9.87 1.21
CA THR A 23 18.37 9.39 0.01
C THR A 23 18.19 7.87 0.06
N ALA A 24 19.25 7.13 0.41
CA ALA A 24 19.21 5.67 0.56
C ALA A 24 18.17 5.23 1.60
N ASN A 25 18.18 5.88 2.76
CA ASN A 25 17.25 5.58 3.85
C ASN A 25 15.81 5.93 3.50
N PHE A 26 15.59 7.05 2.79
CA PHE A 26 14.27 7.42 2.30
C PHE A 26 13.71 6.36 1.34
N GLU A 27 14.49 6.01 0.30
CA GLU A 27 14.12 4.98 -0.68
C GLU A 27 13.77 3.67 0.03
N LYS A 28 14.69 3.18 0.86
CA LYS A 28 14.54 1.94 1.59
C LYS A 28 13.28 1.94 2.43
N THR A 29 13.03 3.02 3.18
CA THR A 29 11.84 3.09 4.05
C THR A 29 10.56 3.00 3.24
N VAL A 30 10.50 3.65 2.08
CA VAL A 30 9.35 3.60 1.17
C VAL A 30 9.16 2.19 0.60
N THR A 31 10.22 1.58 0.06
CA THR A 31 10.14 0.24 -0.56
C THR A 31 9.89 -0.86 0.46
N ASP A 32 10.41 -0.73 1.68
CA ASP A 32 10.15 -1.67 2.77
C ASP A 32 8.65 -1.75 3.10
N GLN A 33 7.89 -0.65 2.95
CA GLN A 33 6.44 -0.68 3.19
C GLN A 33 5.71 -1.59 2.20
N GLU A 34 6.19 -1.72 0.97
CA GLU A 34 5.60 -2.61 -0.03
C GLU A 34 5.80 -4.07 0.36
N GLN A 35 7.02 -4.41 0.80
CA GLN A 35 7.33 -5.74 1.30
C GLN A 35 6.53 -6.07 2.57
N ILE A 36 6.44 -5.13 3.51
CA ILE A 36 5.65 -5.28 4.74
C ILE A 36 4.18 -5.51 4.37
N ALA A 37 3.59 -4.65 3.54
CA ALA A 37 2.20 -4.79 3.12
C ALA A 37 1.94 -6.13 2.44
N SER A 38 2.78 -6.54 1.49
CA SER A 38 2.64 -7.81 0.76
C SER A 38 2.71 -9.02 1.70
N ASN A 39 3.75 -9.10 2.52
CA ASN A 39 3.96 -10.23 3.43
C ASN A 39 2.86 -10.33 4.49
N THR A 40 2.43 -9.21 5.04
CA THR A 40 1.43 -9.17 6.12
C THR A 40 0.00 -9.34 5.60
N LEU A 41 -0.33 -8.80 4.41
CA LEU A 41 -1.68 -8.94 3.85
C LEU A 41 -1.89 -10.30 3.19
N ILE A 42 -1.00 -10.67 2.26
CA ILE A 42 -1.22 -11.79 1.32
C ILE A 42 -0.16 -12.89 1.40
N GLY A 43 0.81 -12.79 2.32
CA GLY A 43 1.75 -13.87 2.60
C GLY A 43 1.07 -15.14 3.12
N LYS A 44 1.82 -16.23 3.28
CA LYS A 44 1.30 -17.58 3.67
C LYS A 44 0.40 -17.58 4.91
N ASN A 45 0.61 -16.64 5.84
CA ASN A 45 -0.19 -16.45 7.05
C ASN A 45 -0.81 -15.03 7.12
N GLY A 46 -0.96 -14.37 5.97
CA GLY A 46 -1.42 -12.99 5.89
C GLY A 46 -2.87 -12.82 6.31
N TYR A 47 -3.23 -11.59 6.68
CA TYR A 47 -4.57 -11.27 7.18
C TYR A 47 -5.70 -11.62 6.20
N GLU A 48 -5.45 -11.57 4.89
CA GLU A 48 -6.43 -11.99 3.88
C GLU A 48 -6.74 -13.49 3.95
N ILE A 49 -5.71 -14.30 4.12
CA ILE A 49 -5.86 -15.76 4.24
C ILE A 49 -6.64 -16.09 5.51
N GLN A 50 -6.28 -15.45 6.63
CA GLN A 50 -6.96 -15.64 7.91
C GLN A 50 -8.44 -15.24 7.83
N LYS A 51 -8.73 -14.05 7.30
CA LYS A 51 -10.10 -13.58 7.06
C LYS A 51 -10.90 -14.60 6.25
N ASN A 52 -10.36 -15.09 5.14
CA ASN A 52 -11.05 -16.06 4.29
C ASN A 52 -11.28 -17.40 5.01
N GLN A 53 -10.32 -17.87 5.81
CA GLN A 53 -10.49 -19.07 6.64
C GLN A 53 -11.59 -18.89 7.69
N TYR A 54 -11.71 -17.71 8.30
CA TYR A 54 -12.79 -17.40 9.22
C TYR A 54 -14.15 -17.38 8.52
N LEU A 55 -14.24 -16.77 7.33
CA LEU A 55 -15.49 -16.76 6.53
C LEU A 55 -15.93 -18.16 6.12
N ILE A 56 -15.02 -19.03 5.70
CA ILE A 56 -15.32 -20.44 5.38
C ILE A 56 -15.93 -21.16 6.59
N LYS A 57 -15.43 -20.87 7.78
CA LYS A 57 -15.92 -21.42 9.06
C LYS A 57 -17.16 -20.72 9.60
N LYS A 58 -17.72 -19.73 8.87
CA LYS A 58 -18.81 -18.84 9.32
C LYS A 58 -18.51 -18.11 10.63
N ASN A 59 -17.22 -17.91 10.94
CA ASN A 59 -16.77 -17.11 12.07
C ASN A 59 -16.64 -15.64 11.62
N PHE A 60 -17.76 -14.91 11.62
CA PHE A 60 -17.79 -13.53 11.16
C PHE A 60 -16.97 -12.58 12.06
N GLU A 61 -16.99 -12.79 13.38
CA GLU A 61 -16.18 -12.00 14.33
C GLU A 61 -14.68 -12.15 14.08
N GLY A 62 -14.22 -13.37 13.80
CA GLY A 62 -12.83 -13.63 13.41
C GLY A 62 -12.46 -12.93 12.11
N ALA A 63 -13.35 -12.95 11.11
CA ALA A 63 -13.11 -12.27 9.85
C ALA A 63 -13.05 -10.74 10.00
N LEU A 64 -13.94 -10.16 10.82
CA LEU A 64 -13.92 -8.74 11.17
C LEU A 64 -12.64 -8.36 11.93
N THR A 65 -12.16 -9.23 12.84
CA THR A 65 -10.89 -9.04 13.55
C THR A 65 -9.72 -8.98 12.57
N SER A 66 -9.70 -9.84 11.55
CA SER A 66 -8.67 -9.75 10.49
C SER A 66 -8.75 -8.44 9.71
N LEU A 67 -9.95 -7.91 9.44
CA LEU A 67 -10.09 -6.58 8.82
C LEU A 67 -9.56 -5.45 9.71
N ASP A 68 -9.80 -5.51 11.03
CA ASP A 68 -9.24 -4.54 11.97
C ASP A 68 -7.70 -4.55 11.96
N GLN A 69 -7.09 -5.74 11.85
CA GLN A 69 -5.64 -5.87 11.71
C GLN A 69 -5.12 -5.28 10.39
N GLN A 70 -5.85 -5.45 9.28
CA GLN A 70 -5.52 -4.82 8.00
C GLN A 70 -5.62 -3.30 8.09
N GLU A 71 -6.67 -2.76 8.74
CA GLU A 71 -6.80 -1.34 8.99
C GLU A 71 -5.60 -0.79 9.77
N GLN A 72 -5.22 -1.46 10.85
CA GLN A 72 -4.07 -1.08 11.67
C GLN A 72 -2.76 -1.11 10.88
N LEU A 73 -2.56 -2.12 10.03
CA LEU A 73 -1.42 -2.20 9.13
C LEU A 73 -1.34 -0.98 8.20
N PHE A 74 -2.42 -0.66 7.50
CA PHE A 74 -2.45 0.49 6.59
C PHE A 74 -2.27 1.81 7.34
N ASN A 75 -2.89 1.97 8.52
CA ASN A 75 -2.72 3.15 9.35
C ASN A 75 -1.24 3.31 9.78
N SER A 76 -0.57 2.22 10.14
CA SER A 76 0.85 2.21 10.49
C SER A 76 1.74 2.62 9.31
N ILE A 77 1.52 2.02 8.14
CA ILE A 77 2.24 2.37 6.90
C ILE A 77 2.06 3.86 6.57
N ILE A 78 0.82 4.34 6.57
CA ILE A 78 0.51 5.75 6.27
C ILE A 78 1.19 6.67 7.30
N LYS A 79 1.19 6.31 8.58
CA LYS A 79 1.87 7.08 9.64
C LYS A 79 3.38 7.13 9.42
N THR A 80 4.01 5.99 9.12
CA THR A 80 5.45 5.90 8.81
C THR A 80 5.81 6.79 7.63
N LEU A 81 5.08 6.69 6.52
CA LEU A 81 5.30 7.52 5.34
C LEU A 81 5.07 9.01 5.63
N SER A 82 4.04 9.34 6.41
CA SER A 82 3.74 10.73 6.80
C SER A 82 4.87 11.34 7.65
N GLY A 83 5.56 10.52 8.44
CA GLY A 83 6.70 10.93 9.26
C GLY A 83 8.04 11.09 8.52
N LEU A 84 8.14 10.64 7.27
CA LEU A 84 9.38 10.76 6.49
C LEU A 84 9.72 12.23 6.20
N SER A 85 10.96 12.63 6.51
CA SER A 85 11.50 13.93 6.08
C SER A 85 11.82 13.90 4.59
N THR A 86 11.58 15.05 3.93
CA THR A 86 11.86 15.29 2.51
C THR A 86 13.00 16.30 2.33
N ASP A 87 13.59 16.77 3.42
CA ASP A 87 14.49 17.92 3.41
C ASP A 87 15.83 17.57 2.77
N GLY A 88 16.18 18.33 1.72
CA GLY A 88 17.41 18.12 0.97
C GLY A 88 17.44 16.85 0.12
N ILE A 89 16.28 16.20 -0.10
CA ILE A 89 16.18 15.01 -0.96
C ILE A 89 15.33 15.34 -2.20
N LYS A 90 15.94 15.31 -3.38
CA LYS A 90 15.27 15.62 -4.65
C LYS A 90 14.10 14.66 -4.89
N GLU A 91 12.97 15.18 -5.37
CA GLU A 91 11.77 14.41 -5.73
C GLU A 91 11.15 13.55 -4.59
N SER A 92 11.59 13.71 -3.34
CA SER A 92 11.08 12.93 -2.20
C SER A 92 9.64 13.28 -1.80
N SER A 93 9.24 14.55 -1.94
CA SER A 93 7.88 15.01 -1.59
C SER A 93 6.78 14.41 -2.48
N PRO A 94 6.93 14.36 -3.82
CA PRO A 94 6.03 13.60 -4.69
C PRO A 94 5.93 12.12 -4.33
N VAL A 95 7.06 11.45 -4.04
CA VAL A 95 7.06 10.03 -3.62
C VAL A 95 6.27 9.83 -2.34
N LYS A 96 6.52 10.64 -1.31
CA LYS A 96 5.79 10.59 -0.04
C LYS A 96 4.29 10.75 -0.25
N THR A 97 3.89 11.77 -1.01
CA THR A 97 2.48 12.10 -1.26
C THR A 97 1.76 10.97 -1.99
N THR A 98 2.35 10.47 -3.08
CA THR A 98 1.77 9.41 -3.91
C THR A 98 1.74 8.07 -3.19
N ALA A 99 2.78 7.71 -2.42
CA ALA A 99 2.79 6.50 -1.59
C ALA A 99 1.65 6.52 -0.56
N ILE A 100 1.47 7.63 0.17
CA ILE A 100 0.36 7.78 1.11
C ILE A 100 -0.99 7.64 0.39
N GLY A 101 -1.13 8.24 -0.79
CA GLY A 101 -2.33 8.12 -1.63
C GLY A 101 -2.63 6.66 -2.01
N TYR A 102 -1.62 5.93 -2.45
CA TYR A 102 -1.71 4.51 -2.79
C TYR A 102 -2.17 3.67 -1.59
N TYR A 103 -1.54 3.81 -0.41
CA TYR A 103 -1.93 3.02 0.76
C TYR A 103 -3.29 3.41 1.34
N LYS A 104 -3.74 4.66 1.18
CA LYS A 104 -5.13 5.04 1.48
C LYS A 104 -6.13 4.37 0.54
N ALA A 105 -5.81 4.31 -0.77
CA ALA A 105 -6.66 3.62 -1.74
C ALA A 105 -6.74 2.11 -1.44
N MET A 106 -5.60 1.48 -1.12
CA MET A 106 -5.55 0.08 -0.69
C MET A 106 -6.37 -0.15 0.58
N LYS A 107 -6.22 0.71 1.60
CA LYS A 107 -7.03 0.64 2.82
C LYS A 107 -8.52 0.63 2.49
N ASN A 108 -8.98 1.55 1.65
CA ASN A 108 -10.41 1.62 1.29
C ASN A 108 -10.88 0.37 0.54
N LEU A 109 -10.06 -0.14 -0.39
CA LEU A 109 -10.35 -1.36 -1.16
C LEU A 109 -10.55 -2.58 -0.26
N PHE A 110 -9.72 -2.75 0.77
CA PHE A 110 -9.82 -3.90 1.67
C PHE A 110 -10.94 -3.73 2.68
N LEU A 111 -11.10 -2.53 3.27
CA LEU A 111 -12.10 -2.31 4.32
C LEU A 111 -13.54 -2.25 3.82
N ILE A 112 -13.78 -2.12 2.51
CA ILE A 112 -15.14 -2.25 1.96
C ILE A 112 -15.76 -3.62 2.27
N GLU A 113 -14.93 -4.66 2.45
CA GLU A 113 -15.40 -6.01 2.73
C GLU A 113 -16.07 -6.14 4.09
N ARG A 114 -15.87 -5.19 5.02
CA ARG A 114 -16.63 -5.14 6.28
C ARG A 114 -18.13 -5.19 6.01
N LEU A 115 -18.59 -4.44 5.00
CA LEU A 115 -19.99 -4.41 4.57
C LEU A 115 -20.43 -5.77 4.02
N SER A 116 -19.60 -6.44 3.22
CA SER A 116 -19.93 -7.76 2.67
C SER A 116 -20.04 -8.82 3.78
N ILE A 117 -19.15 -8.78 4.78
CA ILE A 117 -19.15 -9.71 5.91
C ILE A 117 -20.40 -9.51 6.77
N GLU A 118 -20.76 -8.27 7.07
CA GLU A 118 -21.98 -7.94 7.81
C GLU A 118 -23.23 -8.44 7.09
N GLN A 119 -23.31 -8.29 5.77
CA GLN A 119 -24.43 -8.80 4.97
C GLN A 119 -24.47 -10.33 4.95
N GLN A 120 -23.32 -11.00 4.79
CA GLN A 120 -23.24 -12.47 4.84
C GLN A 120 -23.65 -13.03 6.21
N GLN A 121 -23.28 -12.35 7.30
CA GLN A 121 -23.71 -12.71 8.65
C GLN A 121 -25.23 -12.66 8.77
N GLN A 122 -25.87 -11.57 8.31
CA GLN A 122 -27.33 -11.43 8.34
C GLN A 122 -28.04 -12.51 7.52
N LEU A 123 -27.50 -12.82 6.33
CA LEU A 123 -28.03 -13.84 5.42
C LEU A 123 -27.95 -15.25 6.00
N THR A 124 -26.89 -15.56 6.77
CA THR A 124 -26.63 -16.92 7.27
C THR A 124 -27.70 -17.44 8.23
N PHE A 125 -28.39 -16.54 8.95
CA PHE A 125 -29.33 -16.91 10.01
C PHE A 125 -30.79 -16.54 9.71
N THR A 126 -31.07 -15.84 8.61
CA THR A 126 -32.43 -15.43 8.24
C THR A 126 -33.13 -16.45 7.33
N LYS A 127 -34.44 -16.58 7.47
CA LYS A 127 -35.33 -17.30 6.53
C LYS A 127 -36.29 -16.37 5.78
N ASP A 128 -36.21 -15.07 6.05
CA ASP A 128 -37.04 -14.04 5.45
C ASP A 128 -36.54 -13.74 4.03
N THR A 129 -37.33 -14.15 3.03
CA THR A 129 -37.00 -14.01 1.62
C THR A 129 -36.82 -12.56 1.18
N ILE A 130 -37.62 -11.63 1.73
CA ILE A 130 -37.50 -10.20 1.39
C ILE A 130 -36.17 -9.63 1.91
N LYS A 131 -35.74 -10.06 3.10
CA LYS A 131 -34.42 -9.68 3.63
C LYS A 131 -33.28 -10.32 2.83
N ILE A 132 -33.47 -11.54 2.36
CA ILE A 132 -32.50 -12.23 1.51
C ILE A 132 -32.29 -11.47 0.21
N ASP A 133 -33.37 -11.11 -0.49
CA ASP A 133 -33.30 -10.39 -1.77
C ASP A 133 -32.59 -9.03 -1.60
N LYS A 134 -32.95 -8.25 -0.57
CA LYS A 134 -32.31 -6.97 -0.28
C LYS A 134 -30.82 -7.08 0.04
N ALA A 135 -30.43 -8.12 0.76
CA ALA A 135 -29.02 -8.35 1.10
C ALA A 135 -28.22 -8.81 -0.13
N GLN A 136 -28.81 -9.59 -1.03
CA GLN A 136 -28.20 -9.94 -2.32
C GLN A 136 -27.99 -8.71 -3.21
N ASP A 137 -28.98 -7.82 -3.31
CA ASP A 137 -28.84 -6.54 -4.03
C ASP A 137 -27.74 -5.68 -3.42
N SER A 138 -27.67 -5.63 -2.08
CA SER A 138 -26.63 -4.90 -1.37
C SER A 138 -25.24 -5.46 -1.64
N LEU A 139 -25.08 -6.79 -1.64
CA LEU A 139 -23.82 -7.46 -2.00
C LEU A 139 -23.38 -7.10 -3.42
N LEU A 140 -24.30 -7.12 -4.40
CA LEU A 140 -24.01 -6.71 -5.77
C LEU A 140 -23.54 -5.25 -5.86
N GLN A 141 -24.16 -4.35 -5.09
CA GLN A 141 -23.73 -2.95 -5.04
C GLN A 141 -22.35 -2.81 -4.39
N ILE A 142 -22.05 -3.58 -3.35
CA ILE A 142 -20.73 -3.61 -2.71
C ILE A 142 -19.67 -4.10 -3.70
N ASP A 143 -19.94 -5.16 -4.46
CA ASP A 143 -19.01 -5.69 -5.47
C ASP A 143 -18.73 -4.67 -6.59
N ARG A 144 -19.74 -3.93 -7.04
CA ARG A 144 -19.56 -2.81 -7.99
C ARG A 144 -18.65 -1.73 -7.42
N LYS A 145 -18.87 -1.31 -6.17
CA LYS A 145 -18.01 -0.34 -5.49
C LYS A 145 -16.58 -0.88 -5.33
N LYS A 146 -16.43 -2.17 -5.02
CA LYS A 146 -15.11 -2.83 -4.92
C LYS A 146 -14.37 -2.78 -6.26
N LEU A 147 -15.07 -3.03 -7.38
CA LEU A 147 -14.50 -2.88 -8.72
C LEU A 147 -14.02 -1.46 -9.00
N ASP A 148 -14.77 -0.44 -8.59
CA ASP A 148 -14.34 0.95 -8.76
C ASP A 148 -13.14 1.28 -7.87
N LEU A 149 -13.08 0.76 -6.65
CA LEU A 149 -11.91 0.91 -5.77
C LEU A 149 -10.65 0.24 -6.36
N TYR A 150 -10.76 -0.88 -7.08
CA TYR A 150 -9.63 -1.46 -7.80
C TYR A 150 -9.07 -0.51 -8.86
N LYS A 151 -9.93 0.23 -9.58
CA LYS A 151 -9.47 1.23 -10.57
C LYS A 151 -8.71 2.36 -9.88
N VAL A 152 -9.25 2.87 -8.76
CA VAL A 152 -8.59 3.90 -7.95
C VAL A 152 -7.22 3.42 -7.44
N VAL A 153 -7.13 2.18 -6.96
CA VAL A 153 -5.85 1.59 -6.55
C VAL A 153 -4.86 1.52 -7.70
N ALA A 154 -5.29 1.07 -8.88
CA ALA A 154 -4.42 0.97 -10.06
C ALA A 154 -3.90 2.35 -10.50
N GLU A 155 -4.76 3.37 -10.51
CA GLU A 155 -4.36 4.75 -10.79
C GLU A 155 -3.33 5.25 -9.79
N LYS A 156 -3.59 5.07 -8.48
CA LYS A 156 -2.67 5.52 -7.42
C LYS A 156 -1.36 4.75 -7.40
N GLN A 157 -1.38 3.47 -7.75
CA GLN A 157 -0.16 2.68 -7.93
C GLN A 157 0.66 3.24 -9.09
N SER A 158 0.02 3.56 -10.23
CA SER A 158 0.71 4.15 -11.39
C SER A 158 1.35 5.50 -11.04
N GLU A 159 0.62 6.38 -10.35
CA GLU A 159 1.15 7.66 -9.85
C GLU A 159 2.37 7.47 -8.94
N PHE A 160 2.27 6.53 -8.00
CA PHE A 160 3.35 6.21 -7.06
C PHE A 160 4.59 5.66 -7.77
N GLN A 161 4.43 4.71 -8.69
CA GLN A 161 5.54 4.15 -9.46
C GLN A 161 6.22 5.20 -10.36
N LYS A 162 5.44 6.12 -10.94
CA LYS A 162 5.98 7.25 -11.70
C LYS A 162 6.81 8.18 -10.82
N ALA A 163 6.32 8.53 -9.63
CA ALA A 163 7.07 9.36 -8.69
C ALA A 163 8.36 8.67 -8.24
N LEU A 164 8.31 7.37 -7.94
CA LEU A 164 9.48 6.59 -7.54
C LEU A 164 10.55 6.55 -8.65
N LYS A 165 10.13 6.39 -9.91
CA LYS A 165 11.03 6.45 -11.07
C LYS A 165 11.71 7.82 -11.20
N SER A 166 10.95 8.91 -11.08
CA SER A 166 11.51 10.28 -11.12
C SER A 166 12.48 10.53 -9.97
N PHE A 167 12.17 10.00 -8.78
CA PHE A 167 13.06 10.06 -7.62
C PHE A 167 14.37 9.31 -7.84
N ASN A 168 14.33 8.08 -8.34
CA ASN A 168 15.54 7.30 -8.62
C ASN A 168 16.41 8.00 -9.66
N GLN A 169 15.80 8.53 -10.72
CA GLN A 169 16.51 9.31 -11.74
C GLN A 169 17.17 10.58 -11.18
N ALA A 170 16.45 11.34 -10.35
CA ALA A 170 16.97 12.60 -9.78
C ALA A 170 18.08 12.40 -8.74
N ASN A 171 18.19 11.20 -8.17
CA ASN A 171 19.14 10.86 -7.10
C ASN A 171 20.17 9.79 -7.49
N ASN A 172 20.24 9.39 -8.78
CA ASN A 172 21.17 8.40 -9.32
C ASN A 172 21.08 7.02 -8.64
N LEU A 173 19.85 6.48 -8.53
CA LEU A 173 19.53 5.18 -7.94
C LEU A 173 19.13 4.15 -9.00
#